data_AF-A0A2U1CIP5-F1
#
_entry.id   AF-A0A2U1CIP5-F1
#
_cell.length_a   1.000
_cell.length_b   1.000
_cell.length_c   1.000
_cell.angle_alpha   90.00
_cell.angle_beta   90.00
_cell.angle_gamma   90.00
#
_symmetry.space_group_name_H-M   'P 1'
#
loop_
_entity.id
_entity.type
_entity.pdbx_description
1 polymer ?
#
loop_
_entity_poly.entity_id
_entity_poly.type
_entity_poly.pdbx_seq_one_letter_code
_entity_poly.pdbx_strand_id
1 'polypeptide(L)' 'MRLLLLLIVVVNLGLFAFGRGFFGVPPSEAGRAGTLFSPLNAERVVLGEPVLSAHDRS' A
#
# COMPACT_ATOMS: atom_id res chain seq x y z
N MET A 1 -12.71 36.13 2.39
CA MET A 1 -11.49 35.50 1.81
C MET A 1 -10.76 34.63 2.82
N ARG A 2 -10.17 35.20 3.88
CA ARG A 2 -9.39 34.43 4.89
C ARG A 2 -10.15 33.32 5.62
N LEU A 3 -11.44 33.54 5.90
CA LEU A 3 -12.27 32.59 6.65
C LEU A 3 -12.56 31.30 5.86
N LEU A 4 -12.83 31.44 4.57
CA LEU A 4 -13.02 30.30 3.64
C LEU A 4 -11.72 29.48 3.52
N LEU A 5 -10.58 30.16 3.42
CA LEU A 5 -9.27 29.50 3.38
C LEU A 5 -9.00 28.72 4.69
N LEU A 6 -9.26 29.32 5.85
CA LEU A 6 -9.13 28.65 7.14
C LEU A 6 -10.04 27.41 7.24
N LEU A 7 -11.29 27.51 6.78
CA LEU A 7 -12.22 26.38 6.77
C LEU A 7 -11.66 25.21 5.94
N ILE A 8 -11.18 25.49 4.73
CA ILE A 8 -10.61 24.47 3.84
C ILE A 8 -9.40 23.81 4.49
N VAL A 9 -8.52 24.59 5.13
CA VAL A 9 -7.35 24.05 5.82
C VAL A 9 -7.75 23.12 6.95
N VAL A 10 -8.70 23.53 7.81
CA VAL A 10 -9.17 22.71 8.94
C VAL A 10 -9.79 21.40 8.47
N VAL A 11 -10.63 21.44 7.42
CA VAL A 11 -11.26 20.25 6.85
C VAL A 11 -10.22 19.27 6.31
N ASN A 12 -9.24 19.76 5.55
CA ASN A 12 -8.17 18.91 5.02
C ASN A 12 -7.31 18.30 6.12
N LEU A 13 -7.00 19.07 7.16
CA LEU A 13 -6.21 18.59 8.30
C LEU A 13 -6.96 17.50 9.07
N GLY A 14 -8.27 17.67 9.27
CA GLY A 14 -9.12 16.65 9.87
C GLY A 14 -9.17 15.37 9.03
N LEU A 15 -9.35 15.50 7.72
CA LEU A 15 -9.40 14.36 6.80
C LEU A 15 -8.06 13.60 6.76
N PHE A 16 -6.95 14.34 6.74
CA PHE A 16 -5.60 13.76 6.79
C PHE A 16 -5.33 13.02 8.09
N ALA A 17 -5.66 13.63 9.25
CA ALA A 17 -5.49 12.99 10.54
C ALA A 17 -6.37 11.73 10.68
N PHE A 18 -7.60 11.79 10.20
CA PHE A 18 -8.51 10.64 10.16
C PHE A 18 -7.95 9.50 9.29
N GLY A 19 -7.50 9.79 8.07
CA GLY A 19 -6.92 8.79 7.17
C GLY A 19 -5.60 8.18 7.65
N ARG A 20 -4.85 8.90 8.50
CA ARG A 20 -3.61 8.39 9.13
C ARG A 20 -3.86 7.48 10.33
N GLY A 21 -5.12 7.29 10.75
CA GLY A 21 -5.42 6.54 11.97
C GLY A 21 -4.98 7.29 13.23
N PHE A 22 -5.05 8.63 13.24
CA PHE A 22 -4.76 9.44 14.43
C PHE A 22 -5.66 9.06 15.62
N PHE A 23 -6.86 8.54 15.35
CA PHE A 23 -7.78 8.00 16.35
C PHE A 23 -7.46 6.57 16.81
N GLY A 24 -6.31 6.03 16.37
CA GLY A 24 -5.85 4.69 16.70
C GLY A 24 -6.11 3.68 15.58
N VAL A 25 -5.45 2.53 15.72
CA VAL A 25 -5.73 1.34 14.90
C VAL A 25 -7.11 0.80 15.26
N PRO A 26 -7.95 0.46 14.28
CA PRO A 26 -9.26 -0.12 14.57
C PRO A 26 -9.08 -1.42 15.39
N PRO A 27 -9.97 -1.74 16.33
CA PRO A 27 -9.84 -2.92 17.19
C PRO A 27 -9.79 -4.23 16.40
N SER A 28 -10.29 -4.25 15.16
CA SER A 28 -10.14 -5.36 14.21
C SER A 28 -8.68 -5.62 13.78
N GLU A 29 -7.78 -4.65 13.98
CA GLU A 29 -6.34 -4.76 13.70
C GLU A 29 -5.50 -5.09 14.95
N ALA A 30 -6.12 -5.21 16.14
CA ALA A 30 -5.42 -5.49 17.40
C ALA A 30 -4.71 -6.88 17.45
N GLY A 31 -4.99 -7.78 16.51
CA GLY A 31 -4.26 -9.03 16.30
C GLY A 31 -3.41 -9.07 15.02
N ARG A 32 -3.45 -7.97 14.24
CA ARG A 32 -2.73 -7.78 12.98
C ARG A 32 -1.58 -6.79 13.17
N ALA A 33 -1.06 -6.67 14.39
CA ALA A 33 0.18 -5.96 14.66
C ALA A 33 1.23 -6.52 13.71
N GLY A 34 1.68 -5.67 12.79
CA GLY A 34 2.42 -6.07 11.60
C GLY A 34 3.45 -7.11 11.93
N THR A 35 3.17 -8.36 11.55
CA THR A 35 4.24 -9.30 11.31
C THR A 35 5.13 -8.56 10.33
N LEU A 36 6.33 -8.18 10.76
CA LEU A 36 7.34 -7.68 9.85
C LEU A 36 7.33 -8.67 8.70
N PHE A 37 6.86 -8.25 7.52
CA PHE A 37 6.82 -9.10 6.35
C PHE A 37 8.28 -9.35 6.00
N SER A 38 8.87 -10.35 6.66
CA SER A 38 10.15 -10.92 6.32
C SER A 38 9.87 -11.75 5.07
N PRO A 39 10.30 -11.30 3.88
CA PRO A 39 10.09 -12.10 2.69
C PRO A 39 10.90 -13.39 2.86
N LEU A 40 10.20 -14.48 3.19
CA LEU A 40 10.81 -15.80 3.36
C LEU A 40 11.48 -16.30 2.07
N ASN A 41 11.06 -15.74 0.93
CA ASN A 41 11.60 -16.01 -0.40
C ASN A 41 12.11 -14.70 -1.02
N ALA A 42 13.23 -14.18 -0.52
CA ALA A 42 13.91 -13.00 -1.09
C ALA A 42 14.55 -13.27 -2.47
N GLU A 43 14.63 -14.55 -2.86
CA GLU A 43 15.14 -14.97 -4.15
C GLU A 43 14.09 -14.71 -5.23
N ARG A 44 14.31 -13.65 -6.01
CA ARG A 44 13.48 -13.27 -7.14
C ARG A 44 13.37 -14.46 -8.12
N VAL A 45 12.16 -14.96 -8.33
CA VAL A 45 11.88 -15.89 -9.44
C VAL A 45 12.15 -15.14 -10.75
N VAL A 46 13.30 -15.40 -11.37
CA VAL A 46 13.60 -14.96 -12.73
C VAL A 46 12.86 -15.90 -13.65
N LEU A 47 11.72 -15.46 -14.17
CA LEU A 47 11.04 -16.13 -15.26
C LEU A 47 12.02 -16.12 -16.44
N GLY A 48 12.57 -17.29 -16.78
CA GLY A 48 13.43 -17.44 -17.95
C GLY A 48 12.69 -16.99 -19.21
N GLU A 49 13.45 -16.52 -20.20
CA GLU A 49 12.86 -16.05 -21.46
C GLU A 49 11.94 -17.13 -22.06
N PRO A 50 10.74 -16.75 -22.56
CA PRO A 50 9.85 -17.70 -23.18
C PRO A 50 10.56 -18.34 -24.37
N VAL A 51 10.84 -19.64 -24.28
CA VAL A 51 11.25 -20.42 -25.43
C VAL A 51 10.05 -20.46 -26.36
N LEU A 52 10.02 -19.53 -27.31
CA LEU A 52 9.22 -19.68 -28.51
C LEU A 52 9.70 -20.98 -29.15
N SER A 53 8.92 -22.04 -28.94
CA SER A 53 9.12 -23.34 -29.56
C SER A 53 9.13 -23.15 -31.06
N ALA A 54 10.33 -22.93 -31.62
CA ALA A 54 10.64 -23.03 -33.04
C ALA A 54 10.62 -24.50 -33.46
N HIS A 55 9.50 -25.16 -33.21
CA HIS A 55 9.18 -26.50 -33.71
C HIS A 55 8.03 -26.43 -34.72
N ASP A 56 7.92 -25.28 -35.39
CA ASP A 56 7.27 -25.17 -36.68
C ASP A 56 8.36 -25.20 -37.77
N ARG A 57 8.38 -26.31 -38.53
CA ARG A 57 9.16 -26.61 -39.76
C ARG A 57 10.50 -27.33 -39.62
N SER A 58 10.44 -28.66 -39.75
CA SER A 58 11.09 -29.39 -40.86
C SER A 58 10.57 -30.83 -40.92
#